data_AF-A0A3J3EKW8-F1
#
_entry.id   AF-A0A3J3EKW8-F1
#
_cell.length_a   1.000
_cell.length_b   1.000
_cell.length_c   1.000
_cell.angle_alpha   90.00
_cell.angle_beta   90.00
_cell.angle_gamma   90.00
#
_symmetry.space_group_name_H-M   'P 1'
#
loop_
_entity.id
_entity.type
_entity.pdbx_description
1 polymer ?
#
loop_
_entity_poly.entity_id
_entity_poly.type
_entity_poly.pdbx_seq_one_letter_code
_entity_poly.pdbx_strand_id
1 'polypeptide(L)'
;MSSFILTMTPEQWEKLKASPQNFPIVEDYFPAQPEPGDILLVRQQLRHKPLGNIGIIDLGECVIAWAEPVTNHPHRYRLKVTCNMTPEQVKQRYGCPFTPLSDMLRKYREEKERVKLEKARRILASKVKVATKIL
;
A
#
# COMPACT_ATOMS: atom_id res chain seq x y z
N MET A 1 -5.84 3.11 -6.96
CA MET A 1 -5.38 1.90 -7.66
C MET A 1 -4.22 2.33 -8.50
N SER A 2 -3.04 2.02 -8.02
CA SER A 2 -1.79 2.25 -8.72
C SER A 2 -1.42 0.98 -9.50
N SER A 3 -0.59 1.14 -10.52
CA SER A 3 -0.03 0.01 -11.27
C SER A 3 1.49 0.01 -11.09
N PHE A 4 2.03 -1.14 -10.73
CA PHE A 4 3.46 -1.37 -10.55
C PHE A 4 3.97 -2.31 -11.63
N ILE A 5 5.25 -2.19 -11.98
CA ILE A 5 5.87 -3.05 -12.99
C ILE A 5 6.90 -3.93 -12.28
N LEU A 6 6.82 -5.24 -12.52
CA LEU A 6 7.82 -6.22 -12.10
C LEU A 6 8.47 -6.83 -13.32
N THR A 7 9.80 -6.79 -13.38
CA THR A 7 10.54 -7.38 -14.50
C THR A 7 11.02 -8.77 -14.14
N MET A 8 10.61 -9.79 -14.90
CA MET A 8 11.09 -11.16 -14.71
C MET A 8 11.16 -11.95 -16.02
N THR A 9 11.78 -13.12 -15.98
CA THR A 9 11.82 -14.04 -17.13
C THR A 9 10.50 -14.80 -17.29
N PRO A 10 10.16 -15.27 -18.51
CA PRO A 10 8.96 -16.08 -18.74
C PRO A 10 8.95 -17.36 -17.88
N GLU A 11 10.11 -17.97 -17.66
CA GLU A 11 10.24 -19.17 -16.81
C GLU A 11 9.91 -18.87 -15.34
N GLN A 12 10.35 -17.72 -14.83
CA GLN A 12 10.00 -17.26 -13.48
C GLN A 12 8.51 -16.95 -13.37
N TRP A 13 7.93 -16.37 -14.43
CA TRP A 13 6.50 -16.09 -14.51
C TRP A 13 5.64 -17.36 -14.50
N GLU A 14 5.99 -18.36 -15.30
CA GLU A 14 5.29 -19.65 -15.30
C GLU A 14 5.41 -20.34 -13.94
N LYS A 15 6.59 -20.31 -13.30
CA LYS A 15 6.77 -20.84 -11.94
C LYS A 15 5.93 -20.09 -10.91
N LEU A 16 5.77 -18.78 -11.05
CA LEU A 16 4.96 -17.96 -10.15
C LEU A 16 3.48 -18.34 -10.26
N LYS A 17 2.97 -18.50 -11.49
CA LYS A 17 1.59 -18.95 -11.75
C LYS A 17 1.35 -20.38 -11.28
N ALA A 18 2.31 -21.27 -11.47
CA ALA A 18 2.23 -22.68 -11.09
C ALA A 18 2.53 -22.92 -9.59
N SER A 19 2.83 -21.86 -8.82
CA SER A 19 3.14 -21.99 -7.40
C SER A 19 1.93 -22.56 -6.63
N PRO A 20 2.09 -23.66 -5.88
CA PRO A 20 1.01 -24.20 -5.06
C PRO A 20 0.69 -23.31 -3.85
N GLN A 21 1.52 -22.30 -3.56
CA GLN A 21 1.23 -21.32 -2.54
C GLN A 21 0.17 -20.34 -3.06
N ASN A 22 -0.91 -20.16 -2.30
CA ASN A 22 -2.00 -19.24 -2.63
C ASN A 22 -1.53 -17.79 -2.88
N PHE A 23 -0.35 -17.41 -2.38
CA PHE A 23 0.27 -16.10 -2.56
C PHE A 23 1.79 -16.22 -2.70
N PRO A 24 2.34 -16.43 -3.91
CA PRO A 24 3.78 -16.37 -4.13
C PRO A 24 4.34 -15.02 -3.71
N ILE A 25 5.59 -15.05 -3.24
CA ILE A 25 6.30 -13.87 -2.76
C ILE A 25 7.33 -13.42 -3.79
N VAL A 26 7.28 -12.14 -4.15
CA VAL A 26 8.25 -11.46 -5.02
C VAL A 26 8.85 -10.28 -4.29
N GLU A 27 10.08 -9.91 -4.61
CA GLU A 27 10.76 -8.79 -3.97
C GLU A 27 11.44 -7.95 -5.04
N ASP A 28 11.13 -6.65 -5.08
CA ASP A 28 11.73 -5.73 -6.03
C ASP A 28 11.69 -4.28 -5.51
N TYR A 29 12.30 -3.37 -6.25
CA TYR A 29 12.26 -1.94 -6.03
C TYR A 29 11.02 -1.30 -6.65
N PHE A 30 10.26 -0.56 -5.86
CA PHE A 30 9.08 0.18 -6.26
C PHE A 30 9.17 1.65 -5.79
N PRO A 31 8.84 2.62 -6.66
CA PRO A 31 8.98 4.04 -6.34
C PRO A 31 8.06 4.51 -5.19
N ALA A 32 6.94 3.80 -4.98
CA ALA A 32 6.01 4.02 -3.88
C ALA A 32 5.66 2.68 -3.23
N GLN A 33 5.20 2.73 -1.97
CA GLN A 33 4.73 1.54 -1.27
C GLN A 33 3.46 1.00 -1.95
N PRO A 34 3.46 -0.25 -2.42
CA PRO A 34 2.25 -0.84 -3.01
C PRO A 34 1.19 -1.14 -1.97
N GLU A 35 -0.08 -0.96 -2.33
CA GLU A 35 -1.22 -1.27 -1.47
C GLU A 35 -1.93 -2.56 -1.89
N PRO A 36 -2.63 -3.26 -0.96
CA PRO A 36 -3.45 -4.38 -1.34
C PRO A 36 -4.54 -3.99 -2.35
N GLY A 37 -4.61 -4.72 -3.45
CA GLY A 37 -5.50 -4.45 -4.57
C GLY A 37 -4.91 -3.54 -5.65
N ASP A 38 -3.65 -3.13 -5.52
CA ASP A 38 -2.92 -2.55 -6.65
C ASP A 38 -2.53 -3.61 -7.66
N ILE A 39 -2.37 -3.19 -8.92
CA ILE A 39 -2.07 -4.08 -10.04
C ILE A 39 -0.56 -4.19 -10.21
N LEU A 40 -0.07 -5.41 -10.38
CA LEU A 40 1.32 -5.72 -10.70
C LEU A 40 1.42 -6.25 -12.13
N LEU A 41 1.94 -5.42 -13.03
CA LEU A 41 2.21 -5.76 -14.42
C LEU A 41 3.54 -6.49 -14.50
N VAL A 42 3.52 -7.72 -15.01
CA VAL A 42 4.69 -8.59 -15.12
C VAL A 42 5.22 -8.52 -16.54
N ARG A 43 6.47 -8.09 -16.69
CA ARG A 43 7.07 -7.85 -17.99
C ARG A 43 8.42 -8.52 -18.11
N GLN A 44 8.79 -8.92 -19.31
CA GLN A 44 10.14 -9.37 -19.64
C GLN A 44 10.88 -8.24 -20.35
N GLN A 45 12.08 -7.93 -19.88
CA GLN A 45 13.01 -7.08 -20.60
C GLN A 45 14.02 -7.94 -21.39
N LEU A 46 14.07 -7.76 -22.71
CA LEU A 46 15.03 -8.43 -23.58
C LEU A 46 16.41 -7.79 -23.44
N ARG A 47 17.39 -8.55 -22.93
CA ARG A 47 18.75 -8.09 -22.60
C ARG A 47 19.54 -7.47 -23.76
N HIS A 48 19.11 -7.67 -25.01
CA HIS A 48 19.82 -7.22 -26.21
C HIS A 48 19.12 -6.12 -27.00
N LYS A 49 18.03 -5.55 -26.46
CA LYS A 49 17.32 -4.44 -27.11
C LYS A 49 17.46 -3.15 -26.29
N PRO A 50 17.61 -1.99 -26.94
CA PRO A 50 17.73 -0.71 -26.24
C PRO A 50 16.54 -0.48 -25.30
N LEU A 51 16.79 0.20 -24.17
CA LEU A 51 15.74 0.60 -23.23
C LEU A 51 14.69 1.45 -23.98
N GLY A 52 13.55 0.83 -24.28
CA GLY A 52 12.43 1.40 -25.01
C GLY A 52 11.34 0.33 -25.22
N ASN A 53 10.17 0.73 -25.73
CA ASN A 53 9.00 -0.16 -25.90
C ASN A 53 9.25 -1.40 -26.79
N ILE A 54 10.36 -1.45 -27.54
CA ILE A 54 10.68 -2.52 -28.49
C ILE A 54 11.33 -3.73 -27.77
N GLY A 55 11.84 -3.52 -26.55
CA GLY A 55 12.53 -4.52 -25.74
C GLY A 55 11.71 -5.13 -24.60
N ILE A 56 10.45 -4.73 -24.45
CA ILE A 56 9.60 -5.12 -23.32
C ILE A 56 8.46 -6.00 -23.84
N ILE A 57 8.36 -7.22 -23.31
CA ILE A 57 7.25 -8.15 -23.59
C ILE A 57 6.36 -8.17 -22.37
N ASP A 58 5.06 -7.93 -22.55
CA ASP A 58 4.09 -8.11 -21.47
C ASP A 58 3.83 -9.60 -21.26
N LEU A 59 4.05 -10.09 -20.04
CA LEU A 59 3.84 -11.49 -19.67
C LEU A 59 2.46 -11.70 -19.03
N GLY A 60 1.85 -10.64 -18.48
CA GLY A 60 0.56 -10.68 -17.81
C GLY A 60 0.49 -9.78 -16.58
N GLU A 61 -0.58 -9.93 -15.81
CA GLU A 61 -0.85 -9.14 -14.62
C GLU A 61 -1.23 -10.02 -13.42
N CYS A 62 -0.89 -9.54 -12.22
CA CYS A 62 -1.39 -10.08 -10.95
C CYS A 62 -1.81 -8.92 -10.04
N VAL A 63 -2.45 -9.28 -8.95
CA VAL A 63 -2.91 -8.34 -7.93
C VAL A 63 -2.04 -8.47 -6.69
N ILE A 64 -1.64 -7.34 -6.13
CA ILE A 64 -0.86 -7.29 -4.90
C ILE A 64 -1.81 -7.54 -3.73
N ALA A 65 -1.60 -8.61 -2.98
CA ALA A 65 -2.38 -8.92 -1.78
C ALA A 65 -1.79 -8.27 -0.53
N TRP A 66 -0.47 -8.08 -0.50
CA TRP A 66 0.24 -7.50 0.62
C TRP A 66 1.62 -7.00 0.20
N ALA A 67 2.12 -5.96 0.86
CA ALA A 67 3.46 -5.41 0.63
C ALA A 67 4.17 -5.16 1.96
N GLU A 68 5.34 -5.78 2.16
CA GLU A 68 6.19 -5.57 3.33
C GLU A 68 7.44 -4.78 2.93
N PRO A 69 7.76 -3.66 3.59
CA PRO A 69 9.01 -2.97 3.35
C PRO A 69 10.19 -3.85 3.81
N VAL A 70 11.25 -3.89 3.01
CA VAL A 70 12.48 -4.59 3.39
C VAL A 70 13.33 -3.67 4.26
N THR A 71 13.64 -4.12 5.48
CA THR A 71 14.46 -3.36 6.43
C THR A 71 15.79 -2.95 5.79
N ASN A 72 16.21 -1.70 6.03
CA ASN A 72 17.46 -1.11 5.52
C ASN A 72 17.53 -0.89 4.00
N HIS A 73 16.47 -1.15 3.24
CA HIS A 73 16.44 -0.92 1.79
C HIS A 73 15.23 -0.05 1.43
N PRO A 74 15.39 1.29 1.40
CA PRO A 74 14.29 2.17 1.02
C PRO A 74 13.81 1.80 -0.39
N HIS A 75 12.50 1.90 -0.61
CA HIS A 75 11.84 1.56 -1.88
C HIS A 75 11.90 0.08 -2.28
N ARG A 76 12.42 -0.82 -1.44
CA ARG A 76 12.40 -2.26 -1.69
C ARG A 76 11.28 -2.90 -0.90
N TYR A 77 10.42 -3.64 -1.60
CA TYR A 77 9.24 -4.26 -1.00
C TYR A 77 9.14 -5.72 -1.36
N ARG A 78 8.78 -6.52 -0.36
CA ARG A 78 8.42 -7.93 -0.49
C ARG A 78 6.91 -8.03 -0.66
N LEU A 79 6.47 -8.36 -1.85
CA LEU A 79 5.07 -8.43 -2.24
C LEU A 79 4.56 -9.86 -2.20
N LYS A 80 3.39 -10.07 -1.62
CA LYS A 80 2.57 -11.27 -1.83
C LYS A 80 1.58 -10.96 -2.94
N VAL A 81 1.60 -11.76 -3.99
CA VAL A 81 0.78 -11.51 -5.19
C VAL A 81 -0.18 -12.66 -5.43
N THR A 82 -1.27 -12.38 -6.12
CA THR A 82 -2.23 -13.39 -6.58
C THR A 82 -2.67 -13.09 -7.98
N CYS A 83 -2.76 -14.11 -8.83
CA CYS A 83 -3.21 -13.98 -10.21
C CYS A 83 -4.62 -14.59 -10.40
N ASN A 84 -5.22 -15.08 -9.28
CA ASN A 84 -6.51 -15.77 -9.28
C ASN A 84 -7.66 -14.92 -8.70
N MET A 85 -7.34 -13.79 -8.07
CA MET A 85 -8.33 -12.89 -7.47
C MET A 85 -8.33 -11.54 -8.18
N THR A 86 -9.50 -10.91 -8.28
CA THR A 86 -9.58 -9.55 -8.82
C THR A 86 -9.11 -8.52 -7.79
N PRO A 87 -8.69 -7.30 -8.21
CA PRO A 87 -8.35 -6.20 -7.32
C PRO A 87 -9.41 -5.94 -6.25
N GLU A 88 -10.69 -6.00 -6.60
CA GLU A 88 -11.81 -5.75 -5.70
C GLU A 88 -11.93 -6.84 -4.63
N GLN A 89 -11.77 -8.11 -5.03
CA GLN A 89 -11.78 -9.24 -4.10
C GLN A 89 -10.61 -9.17 -3.12
N VAL A 90 -9.43 -8.81 -3.62
CA VAL A 90 -8.24 -8.60 -2.79
C VAL A 90 -8.45 -7.42 -1.85
N LYS A 91 -9.06 -6.32 -2.29
CA LYS A 91 -9.37 -5.19 -1.40
C LYS A 91 -10.36 -5.56 -0.32
N GLN A 92 -11.41 -6.31 -0.65
CA GLN A 92 -12.39 -6.77 0.32
C GLN A 92 -11.76 -7.69 1.37
N ARG A 93 -10.82 -8.54 0.96
CA ARG A 93 -10.23 -9.57 1.81
C ARG A 93 -8.99 -9.13 2.58
N TYR A 94 -8.18 -8.26 1.96
CA TYR A 94 -6.84 -7.85 2.42
C TYR A 94 -6.63 -6.34 2.40
N GLY A 95 -7.32 -5.60 1.52
CA GLY A 95 -7.23 -4.13 1.43
C GLY A 95 -8.15 -3.38 2.38
N CYS A 96 -8.60 -4.02 3.45
CA CYS A 96 -9.36 -3.39 4.50
C CYS A 96 -8.42 -3.03 5.66
N PRO A 97 -7.90 -1.79 5.73
CA PRO A 97 -7.35 -1.28 6.98
C PRO A 97 -8.45 -1.03 8.03
N PHE A 98 -9.74 -0.98 7.61
CA PHE A 98 -10.86 -0.66 8.49
C PHE A 98 -12.13 -1.47 8.19
N THR A 99 -12.37 -2.54 8.95
CA THR A 99 -13.72 -3.05 9.14
C THR A 99 -14.63 -1.90 9.64
N PRO A 100 -15.96 -1.94 9.43
CA PRO A 100 -16.87 -0.91 9.95
C PRO A 100 -16.64 -0.59 11.44
N LEU A 101 -16.24 -1.61 12.20
CA LEU A 101 -15.88 -1.51 13.61
C LEU A 101 -14.61 -0.68 13.86
N SER A 102 -13.55 -0.90 13.08
CA SER A 102 -12.28 -0.18 13.26
C SER A 102 -12.36 1.25 12.71
N ASP A 103 -13.19 1.49 11.69
CA ASP A 103 -13.47 2.84 11.21
C ASP A 103 -14.26 3.66 12.26
N MET A 104 -15.25 3.02 12.91
CA MET A 104 -15.96 3.61 14.06
C MET A 104 -15.01 3.93 15.23
N LEU A 105 -14.12 3.01 15.59
CA LEU A 105 -13.16 3.22 16.69
C LEU A 105 -12.19 4.39 16.41
N ARG A 106 -11.77 4.56 15.15
CA ARG A 106 -10.94 5.68 14.73
C ARG A 106 -11.67 7.02 14.86
N LYS A 107 -12.89 7.11 14.29
CA LYS A 107 -13.73 8.32 14.39
C LYS A 107 -13.96 8.72 15.84
N TYR A 108 -14.26 7.75 16.70
CA TYR A 108 -14.42 7.99 18.14
C TYR A 108 -13.16 8.56 18.80
N ARG A 109 -11.97 8.08 18.39
CA ARG A 109 -10.68 8.56 18.92
C ARG A 109 -10.37 9.98 18.46
N GLU A 110 -10.61 10.28 17.18
CA GLU A 110 -10.44 11.63 16.61
C GLU A 110 -11.37 12.65 17.26
N GLU A 111 -12.62 12.28 17.49
CA GLU A 111 -13.60 13.14 18.15
C GLU A 111 -13.22 13.42 19.62
N LYS A 112 -12.73 12.40 20.33
CA LYS A 112 -12.25 12.55 21.71
C LYS A 112 -11.04 13.49 21.80
N GLU A 113 -10.11 13.41 20.84
CA GLU A 113 -8.97 14.33 20.78
C GLU A 113 -9.40 15.76 20.43
N ARG A 114 -10.36 15.95 19.52
CA ARG A 114 -10.92 17.28 19.23
C ARG A 114 -11.57 17.91 20.47
N VAL A 115 -12.34 17.14 21.24
CA VAL A 115 -12.97 17.63 22.48
C VAL A 115 -11.91 18.06 23.51
N LYS A 116 -10.83 17.29 23.68
CA LYS A 116 -9.73 17.66 24.57
C LYS A 116 -9.05 18.97 24.13
N LEU A 117 -8.80 19.10 22.83
CA LEU A 117 -8.12 20.25 22.26
C LEU A 117 -8.98 21.52 22.39
N GLU A 118 -10.29 21.41 22.19
CA GLU A 118 -11.23 22.49 22.42
C GLU A 118 -11.32 22.90 23.90
N LYS A 119 -11.34 21.91 24.81
CA LYS A 119 -11.32 22.18 26.26
C LYS A 119 -10.04 22.91 26.68
N ALA A 120 -8.88 22.48 26.17
CA ALA A 120 -7.61 23.16 26.41
C ALA A 120 -7.62 24.60 25.88
N ARG A 121 -8.17 24.82 24.68
CA ARG A 121 -8.29 26.15 24.07
C ARG A 121 -9.18 27.09 24.89
N ARG A 122 -10.30 26.60 25.44
CA ARG A 122 -11.18 27.36 26.34
C ARG A 122 -10.49 27.73 27.65
N ILE A 123 -9.76 26.79 28.26
CA ILE A 123 -9.00 27.05 29.49
C ILE A 123 -7.94 28.13 29.25
N LEU A 124 -7.21 28.04 28.12
CA LEU A 124 -6.20 29.03 27.76
C LEU A 124 -6.83 30.42 27.55
N ALA A 125 -7.94 30.51 26.83
CA ALA A 125 -8.66 31.77 26.61
C ALA A 125 -9.18 32.39 27.93
N SER A 126 -9.69 31.57 28.85
CA SER A 126 -10.12 32.02 30.17
C SER A 126 -8.95 32.56 31.00
N LYS A 127 -7.78 31.90 30.96
CA LYS A 127 -6.57 32.40 31.65
C LYS A 127 -6.06 33.70 31.05
N VAL A 128 -6.05 33.84 29.73
CA VAL A 128 -5.69 35.09 29.05
C VAL A 128 -6.63 36.21 29.48
N LYS A 129 -7.96 35.99 29.44
CA LYS A 129 -8.97 36.99 29.86
C LYS A 129 -8.81 37.45 31.31
N VAL A 130 -8.38 36.56 32.21
CA VAL A 130 -8.07 36.93 33.60
C VAL A 130 -6.78 37.75 33.66
N ALA A 131 -5.72 37.35 32.95
CA ALA A 131 -4.47 38.09 32.90
C ALA A 131 -4.63 39.51 32.33
N THR A 132 -5.50 39.70 31.31
CA THR A 132 -5.78 41.03 30.73
C THR A 132 -6.67 41.91 31.59
N LYS A 133 -7.29 41.37 32.64
CA LYS A 133 -8.08 42.14 33.63
C LYS A 133 -7.26 42.58 34.84
N ILE A 134 -6.08 42.01 35.04
CA ILE A 134 -5.19 42.27 36.18
C ILE A 134 -4.09 43.29 35.79
N LEU A 135 -3.87 43.52 34.49
CA LEU A 135 -3.12 44.66 33.92
C LEU A 135 -4.04 45.86 33.72
#